data_AF-A0A521YRE3-F1
#
_entry.id   AF-A0A521YRE3-F1
#
_cell.length_a   1.000
_cell.length_b   1.000
_cell.length_c   1.000
_cell.angle_alpha   90.00
_cell.angle_beta   90.00
_cell.angle_gamma   90.00
#
_symmetry.space_group_name_H-M   'P 1'
#
loop_
_entity.id
_entity.type
_entity.pdbx_description
1 polymer ?
#
loop_
_entity_poly.entity_id
_entity_poly.type
_entity_poly.pdbx_seq_one_letter_code
_entity_poly.pdbx_strand_id
1 'polypeptide(L)'
;MTSSQPTYIYRRALQRAREILGSEQRLARYLRVAPSTLDPWLAGSDIPPLPVLLRCVEVILDDERASVTQLYFAKRPRGEPE
;
A
#
# COMPACT_ATOMS: atom_id res chain seq x y z
N MET A 1 -26.54 -12.30 -7.26
CA MET A 1 -25.19 -11.81 -7.61
C MET A 1 -24.69 -10.95 -6.46
N THR A 2 -24.22 -11.58 -5.37
CA THR A 2 -23.68 -10.88 -4.20
C THR A 2 -22.33 -10.29 -4.59
N SER A 3 -22.21 -8.97 -4.45
CA SER A 3 -21.03 -8.22 -4.82
C SER A 3 -19.82 -8.66 -3.98
N SER A 4 -18.76 -9.14 -4.64
CA SER A 4 -17.45 -9.50 -4.07
C SER A 4 -16.66 -8.29 -3.54
N GLN A 5 -17.32 -7.38 -2.82
CA GLN A 5 -16.75 -6.15 -2.25
C GLN A 5 -15.46 -6.39 -1.43
N PRO A 6 -15.36 -7.44 -0.59
CA PRO A 6 -14.13 -7.71 0.17
C PRO A 6 -12.93 -7.96 -0.75
N THR A 7 -13.09 -8.79 -1.78
CA THR A 7 -12.01 -9.12 -2.73
C THR A 7 -11.49 -7.87 -3.45
N TYR A 8 -12.39 -6.95 -3.83
CA TYR A 8 -12.00 -5.72 -4.50
C TYR A 8 -11.16 -4.79 -3.60
N ILE A 9 -11.57 -4.60 -2.35
CA ILE A 9 -10.85 -3.77 -1.38
C ILE A 9 -9.47 -4.37 -1.07
N TYR A 10 -9.40 -5.69 -0.88
CA TYR A 10 -8.15 -6.38 -0.59
C TYR A 10 -7.17 -6.21 -1.74
N ARG A 11 -7.62 -6.49 -2.97
CA ARG A 11 -6.78 -6.32 -4.17
C ARG A 11 -6.30 -4.88 -4.34
N ARG A 12 -7.17 -3.89 -4.12
CA ARG A 12 -6.82 -2.46 -4.20
C ARG A 12 -5.75 -2.08 -3.17
N ALA A 13 -5.87 -2.56 -1.93
CA ALA A 13 -4.88 -2.31 -0.90
C ALA A 13 -3.52 -2.91 -1.25
N LEU A 14 -3.48 -4.17 -1.73
CA LEU A 14 -2.23 -4.79 -2.18
C LEU A 14 -1.59 -4.04 -3.36
N GLN A 15 -2.39 -3.64 -4.34
CA GLN A 15 -1.91 -2.87 -5.50
C GLN A 15 -1.31 -1.53 -5.06
N ARG A 16 -1.98 -0.80 -4.18
CA ARG A 16 -1.49 0.47 -3.66
C ARG A 16 -0.21 0.29 -2.84
N ALA A 17 -0.15 -0.70 -1.95
CA ALA A 17 1.06 -1.00 -1.19
C ALA A 17 2.23 -1.39 -2.11
N ARG A 18 1.97 -2.13 -3.20
CA ARG A 18 2.98 -2.45 -4.22
C ARG A 18 3.54 -1.20 -4.90
N GLU A 19 2.67 -0.26 -5.26
CA GLU A 19 3.06 1.02 -5.86
C GLU A 19 3.96 1.83 -4.91
N ILE A 20 3.56 1.94 -3.64
CA ILE A 20 4.32 2.68 -2.60
C ILE A 20 5.70 2.04 -2.39
N LEU A 21 5.77 0.71 -2.26
CA LEU A 21 7.05 -0.01 -2.08
C LEU A 21 7.89 -0.05 -3.38
N GLY A 22 7.27 0.22 -4.53
CA GLY A 22 7.90 0.35 -5.83
C GLY A 22 8.20 -0.96 -6.56
N SER A 23 7.84 -2.12 -6.02
CA SER A 23 7.92 -3.41 -6.73
C SER A 23 7.15 -4.52 -6.01
N GLU A 24 6.82 -5.56 -6.76
CA GLU A 24 6.19 -6.77 -6.22
C GLU A 24 7.12 -7.57 -5.30
N GLN A 25 8.41 -7.66 -5.64
CA GLN A 25 9.40 -8.35 -4.81
C GLN A 25 9.57 -7.67 -3.45
N ARG A 26 9.48 -6.34 -3.39
CA ARG A 26 9.50 -5.60 -2.12
C ARG A 26 8.23 -5.83 -1.33
N LEU A 27 7.07 -5.88 -1.98
CA LEU A 27 5.81 -6.21 -1.30
C LEU A 27 5.86 -7.64 -0.71
N ALA A 28 6.31 -8.63 -1.48
CA ALA A 28 6.47 -10.01 -0.99
C ALA A 28 7.42 -10.10 0.21
N ARG A 29 8.57 -9.42 0.15
CA ARG A 29 9.52 -9.32 1.27
C ARG A 29 8.92 -8.64 2.49
N TYR A 30 8.20 -7.54 2.29
CA TYR A 30 7.53 -6.79 3.36
C TYR A 30 6.48 -7.66 4.07
N LEU A 31 5.67 -8.37 3.30
CA LEU A 31 4.64 -9.28 3.80
C LEU A 31 5.20 -10.62 4.31
N ARG A 32 6.49 -10.89 4.08
CA ARG A 32 7.19 -12.15 4.41
C ARG A 32 6.53 -13.37 3.76
N VAL A 33 6.09 -13.23 2.51
CA VAL A 33 5.48 -14.30 1.71
C VAL A 33 6.32 -14.57 0.46
N ALA A 34 6.14 -15.76 -0.14
CA ALA A 34 6.73 -16.05 -1.45
C ALA A 34 6.01 -15.24 -2.55
N PRO A 35 6.71 -14.82 -3.63
CA PRO A 35 6.07 -14.14 -4.76
C PRO A 35 4.91 -14.95 -5.37
N SER A 36 5.06 -16.27 -5.47
CA SER A 36 4.02 -17.17 -5.97
C SER A 36 2.74 -17.18 -5.14
N THR A 37 2.81 -16.79 -3.86
CA THR A 37 1.65 -16.63 -2.98
C THR A 37 0.96 -15.28 -3.22
N LEU A 38 1.71 -14.27 -3.66
CA LEU A 38 1.23 -12.91 -3.89
C LEU A 38 0.50 -12.75 -5.23
N ASP A 39 0.95 -13.47 -6.26
CA ASP A 39 0.38 -13.49 -7.61
C ASP A 39 -1.16 -13.65 -7.63
N PRO A 40 -1.76 -14.71 -7.02
CA PRO A 40 -3.20 -14.90 -7.07
C PRO A 40 -3.98 -13.83 -6.31
N TRP A 41 -3.39 -13.22 -5.27
CA TRP A 41 -4.02 -12.13 -4.52
C TRP A 41 -4.06 -10.83 -5.33
N LEU A 42 -2.99 -10.55 -6.08
CA LEU A 42 -2.94 -9.40 -7.00
C LEU A 42 -3.85 -9.58 -8.22
N ALA A 43 -3.98 -10.82 -8.71
CA ALA A 43 -4.91 -11.19 -9.77
C ALA A 43 -6.38 -11.17 -9.30
N GLY A 44 -6.62 -11.22 -7.99
CA GLY A 44 -7.96 -11.33 -7.41
C GLY A 44 -8.59 -12.71 -7.55
N SER A 45 -7.78 -13.73 -7.90
CA SER A 45 -8.19 -15.13 -7.98
C SER A 45 -8.16 -15.83 -6.61
N ASP A 46 -7.54 -15.21 -5.61
CA ASP A 46 -7.55 -15.66 -4.22
C ASP A 46 -7.65 -14.46 -3.26
N ILE A 47 -8.06 -14.71 -2.01
CA ILE A 47 -8.27 -13.67 -0.99
C ILE A 47 -7.12 -13.73 0.03
N PRO A 48 -6.33 -12.65 0.18
CA PRO A 48 -5.28 -12.64 1.17
C PRO A 48 -5.86 -12.69 2.60
N PRO A 49 -5.15 -13.32 3.56
CA PRO A 49 -5.54 -13.29 4.96
C PRO A 49 -5.66 -11.86 5.51
N LEU A 50 -6.56 -11.63 6.47
CA LEU A 50 -6.74 -10.31 7.10
C LEU A 50 -5.43 -9.67 7.60
N PRO A 51 -4.48 -10.38 8.23
CA PRO A 51 -3.20 -9.79 8.63
C PRO A 51 -2.40 -9.19 7.47
N VAL A 52 -2.49 -9.79 6.27
CA VAL A 52 -1.84 -9.26 5.06
C VAL A 52 -2.47 -7.93 4.65
N LEU A 53 -3.79 -7.84 4.70
CA LEU A 53 -4.49 -6.59 4.44
C LEU A 53 -4.06 -5.49 5.42
N LEU A 54 -4.05 -5.80 6.72
CA LEU A 54 -3.68 -4.82 7.75
C LEU A 54 -2.26 -4.30 7.55
N ARG A 55 -1.31 -5.16 7.17
CA ARG A 55 0.06 -4.75 6.80
C ARG A 55 0.10 -3.83 5.58
N CYS A 56 -0.74 -4.06 4.58
CA CYS A 56 -0.84 -3.16 3.43
C CYS A 56 -1.42 -1.79 3.83
N VAL A 57 -2.40 -1.78 4.73
CA VAL A 57 -2.99 -0.54 5.27
C VAL A 57 -1.95 0.27 6.04
N GLU A 58 -1.09 -0.37 6.85
CA GLU A 58 0.03 0.30 7.53
C GLU A 58 0.93 1.05 6.53
N VAL A 59 1.35 0.38 5.44
CA VAL A 59 2.18 1.00 4.39
C VAL A 59 1.51 2.23 3.77
N ILE A 60 0.20 2.14 3.52
CA ILE A 60 -0.57 3.24 2.93
C ILE A 60 -0.66 4.43 3.89
N LEU A 61 -0.95 4.17 5.17
CA LEU A 61 -1.03 5.22 6.18
C LEU A 61 0.32 5.91 6.44
N ASP A 62 1.42 5.16 6.36
CA ASP A 62 2.77 5.72 6.50
C ASP A 62 3.15 6.60 5.30
N ASP A 63 2.78 6.21 4.07
CA ASP A 63 2.96 7.01 2.85
C ASP A 63 2.15 8.32 2.89
N GLU A 64 0.91 8.25 3.35
CA GLU A 64 0.06 9.44 3.52
C GLU A 64 0.63 10.41 4.56
N ARG A 65 1.12 9.89 5.68
CA ARG A 65 1.78 10.70 6.71
C ARG A 65 3.02 11.40 6.16
N ALA A 66 3.87 10.67 5.42
CA ALA A 66 5.07 11.23 4.81
C ALA A 66 4.74 12.30 3.76
N SER A 67 3.70 12.07 2.95
CA SER A 67 3.25 13.00 1.91
C SER A 67 2.73 14.32 2.50
N VAL A 68 1.96 14.26 3.58
CA VAL A 68 1.48 15.45 4.30
C VAL A 68 2.68 16.27 4.80
N THR A 69 3.63 15.62 5.48
CA THR A 69 4.85 16.28 5.96
C THR A 69 5.64 16.94 4.83
N GLN A 70 5.78 16.28 3.68
CA GLN A 70 6.52 16.82 2.53
C GLN A 70 5.83 18.06 1.92
N LEU A 71 4.50 18.09 1.87
CA LEU A 71 3.75 19.26 1.39
C LEU A 71 3.96 20.48 2.30
N TYR A 72 3.99 20.29 3.63
CA TYR A 72 4.27 21.37 4.57
C TYR A 72 5.67 21.97 4.34
N PHE A 73 6.69 21.13 4.14
CA PHE A 73 8.05 21.61 3.88
C PHE A 73 8.21 22.23 2.48
N ALA A 74 7.53 21.70 1.47
CA ALA A 74 7.55 22.25 0.11
C ALA A 74 6.90 23.64 0.02
N LYS A 75 5.92 23.94 0.89
CA LYS A 75 5.24 25.24 0.92
C LYS A 75 5.95 26.31 1.75
N ARG A 76 7.10 26.02 2.38
CA ARG A 76 7.86 27.04 3.11
C ARG A 76 8.41 28.07 2.10
N PRO A 77 7.96 29.33 2.11
CA PRO A 77 8.53 30.33 1.22
C PRO A 77 10.01 30.52 1.57
N ARG A 78 10.84 30.52 0.53
CA ARG A 78 12.27 30.84 0.64
C ARG A 78 12.40 32.32 0.99
N GLY A 79 12.47 32.64 2.27
CA GLY A 79 12.84 33.96 2.78
C GLY A 79 11.78 34.60 3.67
N GLU A 80 11.93 34.42 4.98
CA GLU A 80 11.67 35.50 5.93
C GLU A 80 13.01 35.79 6.60
N PRO A 81 13.63 36.97 6.38
CA PRO A 81 14.72 37.43 7.23
C PRO A 81 14.15 37.78 8.63
N GLU A 82 15.01 37.60 9.64
CA GLU A 82 14.76 37.81 11.08
C GLU A 82 14.09 39.15 11.45
#